data_AF-A0A6I3U4D2-F1
#
_entry.id   AF-A0A6I3U4D2-F1
#
_cell.length_a   1.000
_cell.length_b   1.000
_cell.length_c   1.000
_cell.angle_alpha   90.00
_cell.angle_beta   90.00
_cell.angle_gamma   90.00
#
_symmetry.space_group_name_H-M   'P 1'
#
loop_
_entity.id
_entity.type
_entity.pdbx_description
1 polymer ?
#
loop_
_entity_poly.entity_id
_entity_poly.type
_entity_poly.pdbx_seq_one_letter_code
_entity_poly.pdbx_strand_id
1 'polypeptide(L)'
;RIVYQLSSDLKDEFDSVHVASTGGLWESKLLSKGVQHHKILDVDSKNPLTMVKILSSFYRIIKNNDITIVHTHHRMAAFYIRLLKIINPKLIHVYTA
;
A
#
# COMPACT_ATOMS: atom_id res chain seq x y z
N ARG A 1 -9.33 -3.03 10.40
CA ARG A 1 -9.88 -4.41 10.36
C ARG A 1 -10.05 -4.91 8.93
N ILE A 2 -10.73 -4.17 8.05
CA ILE A 2 -10.96 -4.54 6.64
C ILE A 2 -9.64 -4.87 5.91
N VAL A 3 -8.64 -3.99 6.00
CA VAL A 3 -7.31 -4.21 5.35
C VAL A 3 -6.62 -5.49 5.83
N TYR A 4 -6.74 -5.84 7.11
CA TYR A 4 -6.15 -7.06 7.67
C TYR A 4 -6.84 -8.32 7.12
N GLN A 5 -8.17 -8.32 7.09
CA GLN A 5 -8.94 -9.45 6.57
C GLN A 5 -8.65 -9.64 5.08
N LEU A 6 -8.77 -8.56 4.30
CA LEU A 6 -8.51 -8.57 2.86
C LEU A 6 -7.10 -9.07 2.53
N SER A 7 -6.07 -8.56 3.20
CA SER A 7 -4.69 -9.01 2.95
C SER A 7 -4.43 -10.46 3.38
N SER A 8 -5.15 -10.96 4.38
CA SER A 8 -5.04 -12.37 4.79
C SER A 8 -5.73 -13.28 3.78
N ASP A 9 -6.92 -12.91 3.30
CA ASP A 9 -7.69 -13.71 2.34
C ASP A 9 -6.97 -13.75 0.98
N LEU A 10 -6.39 -12.62 0.54
CA LEU A 10 -5.60 -12.54 -0.69
C LEU A 10 -4.28 -13.33 -0.63
N LYS A 11 -3.81 -13.74 0.55
CA LYS A 11 -2.52 -14.44 0.65
C LYS A 11 -2.56 -15.82 0.00
N ASP A 12 -3.72 -16.44 -0.03
CA ASP A 12 -3.94 -17.74 -0.68
C ASP A 12 -4.05 -17.61 -2.22
N GLU A 13 -4.39 -16.42 -2.72
CA GLU A 13 -4.55 -16.15 -4.16
C GLU A 13 -3.30 -15.52 -4.80
N PHE A 14 -2.44 -14.86 -4.01
CA PHE A 14 -1.28 -14.10 -4.50
C PHE A 14 0.03 -14.55 -3.86
N ASP A 15 1.06 -14.67 -4.70
CA ASP A 15 2.42 -15.07 -4.28
C ASP A 15 2.99 -14.15 -3.19
N SER A 16 2.83 -12.83 -3.37
CA SER A 16 3.27 -11.83 -2.40
C SER A 16 2.16 -10.83 -2.07
N VAL A 17 1.88 -10.67 -0.78
CA VAL A 17 0.91 -9.68 -0.28
C VAL A 17 1.63 -8.71 0.64
N HIS A 18 1.46 -7.42 0.35
CA HIS A 18 2.09 -6.33 1.07
C HIS A 18 1.05 -5.34 1.57
N VAL A 19 1.19 -4.89 2.80
CA VAL A 19 0.30 -3.87 3.41
C VAL A 19 1.14 -2.66 3.78
N ALA A 20 0.77 -1.50 3.25
CA ALA A 20 1.36 -0.22 3.63
C ALA A 20 0.41 0.54 4.57
N SER A 21 0.83 0.80 5.80
CA SER A 21 0.06 1.63 6.75
C SER A 21 0.95 2.35 7.75
N THR A 22 0.39 3.26 8.56
CA THR A 22 1.10 3.91 9.67
C THR A 22 1.48 2.94 10.80
N GLY A 23 1.04 1.68 10.71
CA GLY A 23 1.33 0.63 11.68
C GLY A 23 0.26 0.42 12.74
N GLY A 24 0.62 -0.27 13.82
CA GLY A 24 -0.23 -0.47 15.00
C GLY A 24 -0.50 -1.92 15.36
N LEU A 25 -1.65 -2.17 16.00
CA LEU A 25 -1.99 -3.43 16.67
C LEU A 25 -1.96 -4.69 15.77
N TRP A 26 -2.03 -4.52 14.44
CA TRP A 26 -2.14 -5.62 13.49
C TRP A 26 -0.81 -6.00 12.84
N GLU A 27 0.29 -5.28 13.09
CA GLU A 27 1.61 -5.55 12.49
C GLU A 27 2.08 -6.98 12.75
N SER A 28 2.09 -7.39 14.03
CA SER A 28 2.53 -8.75 14.41
C SER A 28 1.62 -9.83 13.83
N LYS A 29 0.33 -9.54 13.67
CA LYS A 29 -0.64 -10.48 13.09
C LYS A 29 -0.47 -10.62 11.58
N LEU A 30 -0.17 -9.53 10.87
CA LEU A 30 0.15 -9.56 9.43
C LEU A 30 1.41 -10.41 9.19
N LEU A 31 2.46 -10.18 9.99
CA LEU A 31 3.69 -10.94 9.89
C LEU A 31 3.47 -12.44 10.14
N SER A 32 2.66 -12.79 11.15
CA SER A 32 2.31 -14.20 11.44
C SER A 32 1.55 -14.90 10.30
N LYS A 33 0.92 -14.13 9.40
CA LYS A 33 0.18 -14.60 8.23
C LYS A 33 1.01 -14.56 6.94
N GLY A 34 2.31 -14.24 7.03
CA GLY A 34 3.18 -14.12 5.86
C GLY A 34 2.89 -12.87 5.00
N VAL A 35 2.15 -11.91 5.53
CA VAL A 35 1.88 -10.62 4.87
C VAL A 35 2.96 -9.63 5.27
N GLN A 36 3.66 -9.06 4.29
CA GLN A 36 4.72 -8.10 4.56
C GLN A 36 4.14 -6.72 4.87
N HIS A 37 4.48 -6.18 6.03
CA HIS A 37 4.03 -4.84 6.43
C HIS A 37 5.11 -3.80 6.16
N HIS A 38 4.71 -2.72 5.47
CA HIS A 38 5.55 -1.56 5.21
C HIS A 38 4.99 -0.37 5.99
N LYS A 39 5.78 0.14 6.93
CA LYS A 39 5.40 1.34 7.68
C LYS A 39 5.57 2.58 6.81
N ILE A 40 4.48 3.30 6.58
CA ILE A 40 4.45 4.56 5.83
C ILE A 40 4.05 5.72 6.72
N LEU A 41 4.34 6.94 6.26
CA LEU A 41 3.84 8.16 6.88
C LEU A 41 2.33 8.29 6.67
N ASP A 42 1.69 9.11 7.49
CA ASP A 42 0.26 9.38 7.37
C ASP A 42 -0.07 10.04 6.02
N VAL A 43 -0.91 9.36 5.23
CA VAL A 43 -1.29 9.74 3.87
C VAL A 43 -2.21 10.97 3.82
N ASP A 44 -2.81 11.35 4.94
CA ASP A 44 -3.69 12.54 5.02
C ASP A 44 -2.92 13.84 5.36
N SER A 45 -1.60 13.76 5.54
CA SER A 45 -0.76 14.93 5.78
C SER A 45 -0.78 15.91 4.59
N LYS A 46 -1.19 17.16 4.85
CA LYS A 46 -1.22 18.25 3.86
C LYS A 46 0.12 18.96 3.64
N ASN A 47 1.17 18.60 4.39
CA ASN A 47 2.49 19.20 4.21
C ASN A 47 3.15 18.69 2.91
N PRO A 48 3.51 19.57 1.94
CA PRO A 48 4.10 19.17 0.67
C PRO A 48 5.35 18.29 0.78
N LEU A 49 6.22 18.57 1.76
CA LEU A 49 7.42 17.76 2.00
C LEU A 49 7.07 16.32 2.40
N THR A 50 6.05 16.16 3.23
CA THR A 50 5.54 14.85 3.62
C THR A 50 4.90 14.13 2.45
N MET A 51 4.14 14.84 1.60
CA MET A 51 3.53 14.26 0.41
C MET A 51 4.56 13.67 -0.56
N VAL A 52 5.68 14.38 -0.80
CA VAL A 52 6.77 13.88 -1.65
C VAL A 52 7.44 12.64 -1.03
N LYS A 53 7.65 12.64 0.29
CA LYS A 53 8.20 11.47 1.00
C LYS A 53 7.27 10.25 0.90
N ILE A 54 5.96 10.45 1.03
CA ILE A 54 4.95 9.39 0.87
C ILE A 54 5.00 8.83 -0.55
N LEU A 55 5.00 9.69 -1.56
CA LEU A 55 5.06 9.27 -2.96
C LEU A 55 6.34 8.48 -3.26
N SER A 56 7.49 8.96 -2.78
CA SER A 56 8.78 8.27 -2.94
C SER A 56 8.80 6.92 -2.22
N SER A 57 8.20 6.85 -1.02
CA SER A 57 8.05 5.60 -0.27
C SER A 57 7.23 4.57 -1.05
N PHE A 58 6.05 4.96 -1.57
CA PHE A 58 5.22 4.08 -2.39
C PHE A 58 5.93 3.63 -3.66
N TYR A 59 6.60 4.55 -4.38
CA TYR A 59 7.37 4.20 -5.57
C TYR A 59 8.42 3.14 -5.25
N ARG A 60 9.17 3.30 -4.16
CA ARG A 60 10.20 2.35 -3.73
C ARG A 60 9.61 1.01 -3.32
N ILE A 61 8.50 1.00 -2.59
CA ILE A 61 7.81 -0.24 -2.19
C ILE A 61 7.33 -1.00 -3.43
N ILE A 62 6.69 -0.31 -4.37
CA ILE A 62 6.18 -0.93 -5.60
C ILE A 62 7.34 -1.49 -6.44
N LYS A 63 8.40 -0.70 -6.63
CA LYS A 63 9.54 -1.10 -7.47
C LYS A 63 10.39 -2.20 -6.85
N ASN A 64 10.66 -2.16 -5.55
CA ASN A 64 11.53 -3.13 -4.90
C ASN A 64 10.86 -4.50 -4.69
N ASN A 65 9.52 -4.56 -4.70
CA ASN A 65 8.76 -5.79 -4.51
C ASN A 65 7.97 -6.19 -5.76
N ASP A 66 8.26 -5.58 -6.91
CA ASP A 66 7.58 -5.80 -8.20
C ASP A 66 6.04 -5.84 -8.10
N ILE A 67 5.47 -4.92 -7.33
CA ILE A 67 4.02 -4.88 -7.10
C ILE A 67 3.30 -4.45 -8.37
N THR A 68 2.39 -5.29 -8.85
CA THR A 68 1.59 -5.05 -10.05
C THR A 68 0.18 -4.57 -9.75
N ILE A 69 -0.38 -4.93 -8.59
CA ILE A 69 -1.73 -4.57 -8.17
C ILE A 69 -1.67 -3.83 -6.84
N VAL A 70 -2.28 -2.64 -6.78
CA VAL A 70 -2.41 -1.87 -5.55
C VAL A 70 -3.87 -1.62 -5.26
N HIS A 71 -4.31 -2.05 -4.08
CA HIS A 71 -5.65 -1.77 -3.57
C HIS A 71 -5.60 -0.63 -2.54
N THR A 72 -6.45 0.38 -2.70
CA THR A 72 -6.49 1.52 -1.77
C THR A 72 -7.92 1.78 -1.28
N HIS A 73 -8.05 2.02 0.03
CA HIS A 73 -9.30 2.45 0.65
C HIS A 73 -9.37 3.98 0.84
N HIS A 74 -8.24 4.64 1.09
CA HIS A 74 -8.20 6.09 1.32
C HIS A 74 -8.16 6.87 -0.01
N ARG A 75 -8.95 7.94 -0.10
CA ARG A 75 -8.93 8.88 -1.25
C ARG A 75 -7.54 9.44 -1.54
N MET A 76 -6.79 9.81 -0.49
CA MET A 76 -5.42 10.31 -0.64
C MET A 76 -4.45 9.24 -1.12
N ALA A 77 -4.58 7.99 -0.63
CA ALA A 77 -3.78 6.87 -1.14
C ALA A 77 -4.06 6.63 -2.63
N ALA A 78 -5.34 6.64 -3.03
CA ALA A 78 -5.74 6.52 -4.43
C ALA A 78 -5.12 7.60 -5.32
N PHE A 79 -5.03 8.85 -4.83
CA PHE A 79 -4.36 9.94 -5.53
C PHE A 79 -2.88 9.65 -5.80
N TYR A 80 -2.12 9.22 -4.78
CA TYR A 80 -0.69 8.90 -4.94
C TYR A 80 -0.47 7.75 -5.93
N ILE A 81 -1.26 6.68 -5.82
CA ILE A 81 -1.12 5.52 -6.72
C ILE A 81 -1.48 5.89 -8.16
N ARG A 82 -2.47 6.77 -8.36
CA ARG A 82 -2.83 7.25 -9.70
C ARG A 82 -1.72 8.09 -10.33
N LEU A 83 -1.00 8.89 -9.54
CA LEU A 83 0.20 9.59 -10.00
C LEU A 83 1.32 8.61 -10.38
N LEU A 84 1.55 7.57 -9.57
CA LEU A 84 2.54 6.53 -9.87
C LEU A 84 2.19 5.71 -11.10
N LYS A 85 0.90 5.51 -11.39
CA LYS A 85 0.43 4.80 -12.60
C LYS A 85 0.83 5.51 -13.90
N ILE A 86 0.95 6.84 -13.88
CA ILE A 86 1.45 7.61 -15.04
C ILE A 86 2.90 7.23 -15.35
N ILE A 87 3.70 6.96 -14.30
CA ILE A 87 5.12 6.58 -14.41
C ILE A 87 5.27 5.08 -14.66
N ASN A 88 4.37 4.25 -14.12
CA ASN A 88 4.39 2.80 -14.24
C ASN A 88 3.05 2.29 -14.82
N PRO A 89 2.89 2.25 -16.16
CA PRO A 89 1.61 1.93 -16.80
C PRO A 89 1.14 0.50 -16.57
N LYS A 90 2.04 -0.41 -16.16
CA LYS A 90 1.71 -1.79 -15.79
C LYS A 90 1.00 -1.90 -14.43
N LEU A 91 0.98 -0.82 -13.64
CA LEU A 91 0.37 -0.79 -12.31
C LEU A 91 -1.15 -0.77 -12.42
N ILE A 92 -1.79 -1.82 -11.91
CA ILE A 92 -3.24 -1.92 -11.77
C ILE A 92 -3.62 -1.33 -10.42
N HIS A 93 -4.54 -0.37 -10.44
CA HIS A 93 -5.04 0.28 -9.23
C HIS A 93 -6.51 -0.08 -9.02
N VAL A 94 -6.80 -0.67 -7.87
CA VAL A 94 -8.15 -1.01 -7.42
C VAL A 94 -8.51 -0.07 -6.27
N TYR A 95 -9.60 0.68 -6.43
CA TYR A 95 -10.10 1.59 -5.42
C TYR A 95 -11.44 1.10 -4.89
N THR A 96 -11.55 1.00 -3.57
CA THR A 96 -12.78 0.59 -2.90
C THR A 96 -12.95 1.50 -1.71
N ALA A 97 -13.84 2.49 -1.82
CA ALA A 97 -14.16 3.44 -0.75
C ALA A 97 -15.59 3.28 -0.28
#